data_AF-A0A1V9YF82-F1
#
_entry.id   AF-A0A1V9YF82-F1
#
_cell.length_a   1.000
_cell.length_b   1.000
_cell.length_c   1.000
_cell.angle_alpha   90.00
_cell.angle_beta   90.00
_cell.angle_gamma   90.00
#
_symmetry.space_group_name_H-M   'P 1'
#
loop_
_entity.id
_entity.type
_entity.pdbx_description
1 polymer ?
#
loop_
_entity_poly.entity_id
_entity_poly.type
_entity_poly.pdbx_seq_one_letter_code
_entity_poly.pdbx_strand_id
1 'polypeptide(L)'
;TKQSSLPANDFVQIFNESAESHKLIHELAIHTEPNPSLPELTFGKKRAASSMTQFKMLTQRFFRMYWRTPSYNNTRMMISIFLAVLVGLVFRNMNYTTFAGVTGGVGMIFLSSLFNGLISFNSVIPLAGEERASFYRERASQTYNALWYFVGSTLAEIPYVFFTTILFTIIYYPFVGLNESIGACLFYGFNLSLMVLMNVYMGQLMAYAMPSVEVAALVGFMFNSIFFLFMGYNPTASELPQGYRWLYTITPPKYALAILTAETFAKCTDGTQLGCHVLENVPPTILQEMNKTSVTVKQYVEHTYQMYYDDALLNIMVTLGCIVFYRILGLLALRFINHQKR
;
A
#
# COMPACT_ATOMS: atom_id res chain seq x y z
N THR A 1 -8.67 46.10 -57.24
CA THR A 1 -8.13 45.08 -58.17
C THR A 1 -7.35 44.03 -57.38
N LYS A 2 -8.06 43.06 -56.81
CA LYS A 2 -7.47 41.84 -56.26
C LYS A 2 -7.26 40.89 -57.44
N GLN A 3 -6.02 40.55 -57.75
CA GLN A 3 -5.71 39.55 -58.78
C GLN A 3 -6.30 38.20 -58.38
N SER A 4 -6.86 37.58 -59.40
CA SER A 4 -7.58 36.32 -59.48
C SER A 4 -6.66 35.09 -59.37
N SER A 5 -7.31 33.97 -59.06
CA SER A 5 -7.01 32.61 -59.55
C SER A 5 -5.69 31.94 -59.13
N LEU A 6 -5.64 31.41 -57.91
CA LEU A 6 -4.86 30.20 -57.63
C LEU A 6 -5.81 29.16 -57.02
N PRO A 7 -5.83 27.90 -57.51
CA PRO A 7 -6.61 26.83 -56.87
C PRO A 7 -6.17 26.66 -55.41
N ALA A 8 -7.00 26.02 -54.58
CA ALA A 8 -6.52 25.47 -53.32
C ALA A 8 -5.48 24.39 -53.66
N ASN A 9 -4.23 24.83 -53.78
CA ASN A 9 -3.11 23.98 -54.16
C ASN A 9 -3.03 22.85 -53.15
N ASP A 10 -3.36 21.64 -53.59
CA ASP A 10 -3.07 20.44 -52.82
C ASP A 10 -1.55 20.30 -52.79
N PHE A 11 -0.95 20.83 -51.73
CA PHE A 11 0.49 20.82 -51.52
C PHE A 11 1.05 19.40 -51.50
N VAL A 12 0.22 18.38 -51.19
CA VAL A 12 0.62 16.97 -51.27
C VAL A 12 0.77 16.56 -52.72
N GLN A 13 -0.20 16.88 -53.57
CA GLN A 13 -0.14 16.56 -55.01
C GLN A 13 1.04 17.27 -55.69
N ILE A 14 1.21 18.57 -55.42
CA ILE A 14 2.30 19.37 -56.00
C ILE A 14 3.67 18.84 -55.54
N PHE A 15 3.81 18.46 -54.27
CA PHE A 15 5.06 17.86 -53.79
C PHE A 15 5.30 16.51 -54.47
N ASN A 16 4.31 15.64 -54.55
CA ASN A 16 4.44 14.32 -55.19
C ASN A 16 4.84 14.42 -56.67
N GLU A 17 4.29 15.39 -57.40
CA GLU A 17 4.61 15.64 -58.81
C GLU A 17 5.96 16.39 -59.01
N SER A 18 6.52 16.98 -57.95
CA SER A 18 7.75 17.77 -58.03
C SER A 18 9.01 16.92 -58.31
N ALA A 19 10.02 17.55 -58.89
CA ALA A 19 11.33 16.92 -59.11
C ALA A 19 12.02 16.52 -57.78
N GLU A 20 11.80 17.27 -56.70
CA GLU A 20 12.39 17.00 -55.39
C GLU A 20 11.86 15.71 -54.75
N SER A 21 10.55 15.44 -54.88
CA SER A 21 9.95 14.17 -54.44
C SER A 21 10.53 12.99 -55.22
N HIS A 22 10.61 13.10 -56.55
CA HIS A 22 11.21 12.05 -57.38
C HIS A 22 12.68 11.80 -57.02
N LYS A 23 13.46 12.86 -56.75
CA LYS A 23 14.85 12.75 -56.31
C LYS A 23 14.97 12.09 -54.93
N LEU A 24 14.13 12.49 -53.97
CA LEU A 24 14.08 11.91 -52.63
C LEU A 24 13.77 10.40 -52.71
N ILE A 25 12.75 10.01 -53.49
CA ILE A 25 12.37 8.60 -53.66
C ILE A 25 13.51 7.82 -54.31
N HIS A 26 14.16 8.37 -55.34
CA HIS A 26 15.30 7.73 -56.00
C HIS A 26 16.49 7.54 -55.05
N GLU A 27 16.84 8.56 -54.25
CA GLU A 27 17.90 8.45 -53.22
C GLU A 27 17.53 7.45 -52.12
N LEU A 28 16.27 7.43 -51.69
CA LEU A 28 15.79 6.46 -50.70
C LEU A 28 15.87 5.02 -51.22
N ALA A 29 15.53 4.82 -52.50
CA ALA A 29 15.58 3.49 -53.15
C ALA A 29 16.98 2.86 -53.09
N ILE A 30 18.02 3.68 -53.29
CA ILE A 30 19.43 3.25 -53.18
C ILE A 30 19.76 2.75 -51.78
N HIS A 31 19.17 3.35 -50.74
CA HIS A 31 19.43 2.99 -49.34
C HIS A 31 18.48 1.91 -48.79
N THR A 32 17.38 1.62 -49.47
CA THR A 32 16.46 0.52 -49.10
C THR A 32 16.93 -0.84 -49.58
N GLU A 33 17.81 -0.90 -50.57
CA GLU A 33 18.42 -2.15 -51.00
C GLU A 33 19.57 -2.53 -50.05
N PRO A 34 19.50 -3.69 -49.37
CA PRO A 34 20.56 -4.11 -48.48
C PRO A 34 21.84 -4.33 -49.28
N ASN A 35 22.93 -3.68 -48.86
CA ASN A 35 24.22 -3.82 -49.53
C ASN A 35 24.67 -5.29 -49.45
N PRO A 36 24.95 -5.95 -50.60
CA PRO A 36 25.26 -7.39 -50.63
C PRO A 36 26.54 -7.78 -49.88
N SER A 37 27.40 -6.81 -49.54
CA SER A 37 28.64 -7.01 -48.81
C SER A 37 28.53 -6.83 -47.29
N LEU A 38 27.42 -6.26 -46.79
CA LEU A 38 27.22 -6.00 -45.36
C LEU A 38 26.25 -7.02 -44.75
N PRO A 39 26.59 -7.63 -43.60
CA PRO A 39 25.68 -8.52 -42.90
C PRO A 39 24.45 -7.75 -42.40
N GLU A 40 23.29 -8.41 -42.41
CA GLU A 40 22.06 -7.84 -41.86
C GLU A 40 22.24 -7.48 -40.38
N LEU A 41 21.81 -6.28 -40.02
CA LEU A 41 21.91 -5.77 -38.67
C LEU A 41 20.84 -6.42 -37.79
N THR A 42 21.15 -7.57 -37.22
CA THR A 42 20.22 -8.35 -36.39
C THR A 42 20.34 -7.98 -34.92
N PHE A 43 19.23 -7.55 -34.31
CA PHE A 43 19.18 -7.28 -32.87
C PHE A 43 18.78 -8.54 -32.10
N GLY A 44 19.77 -9.37 -31.74
CA GLY A 44 19.54 -10.63 -31.04
C GLY A 44 18.95 -10.51 -29.62
N LYS A 45 19.00 -9.31 -29.01
CA LYS A 45 18.46 -9.06 -27.67
C LYS A 45 17.62 -7.79 -27.65
N LYS A 46 16.44 -7.89 -27.04
CA LYS A 46 15.53 -6.75 -26.82
C LYS A 46 16.16 -5.63 -25.98
N ARG A 47 17.16 -5.93 -25.15
CA ARG A 47 17.85 -4.97 -24.25
C ARG A 47 19.34 -5.24 -24.21
N ALA A 48 20.14 -4.18 -24.09
CA ALA A 48 21.61 -4.27 -24.07
C ALA A 48 22.16 -4.85 -22.75
N ALA A 49 21.63 -4.42 -21.60
CA ALA A 49 22.12 -4.85 -20.29
C ALA A 49 21.55 -6.20 -19.85
N SER A 50 22.32 -6.98 -19.08
CA SER A 50 21.86 -8.23 -18.45
C SER A 50 20.75 -7.97 -17.42
N SER A 51 19.93 -8.98 -17.11
CA SER A 51 18.88 -8.86 -16.10
C SER A 51 19.41 -8.54 -14.70
N MET A 52 20.56 -9.11 -14.32
CA MET A 52 21.19 -8.83 -13.03
C MET A 52 21.70 -7.37 -12.94
N THR A 53 22.26 -6.86 -14.03
CA THR A 53 22.68 -5.45 -14.10
C THR A 53 21.47 -4.52 -13.96
N GLN A 54 20.37 -4.81 -14.65
CA GLN A 54 19.12 -4.04 -14.54
C GLN A 54 18.59 -4.06 -13.10
N PHE A 55 18.51 -5.24 -12.47
CA PHE A 55 18.09 -5.39 -11.07
C PHE A 55 18.93 -4.54 -10.11
N LYS A 56 20.26 -4.67 -10.17
CA LYS A 56 21.18 -3.97 -9.27
C LYS A 56 21.05 -2.45 -9.42
N MET A 57 21.06 -1.96 -10.66
CA MET A 57 21.01 -0.52 -10.94
C MET A 57 19.66 0.09 -10.54
N LEU A 58 18.54 -0.59 -10.82
CA LEU A 58 17.21 -0.09 -10.45
C LEU A 58 16.98 -0.12 -8.95
N THR A 59 17.39 -1.20 -8.28
CA THR A 59 17.30 -1.28 -6.81
C THR A 59 18.12 -0.16 -6.18
N GLN A 60 19.37 0.02 -6.60
CA GLN A 60 20.21 1.12 -6.12
C GLN A 60 19.59 2.50 -6.40
N ARG A 61 18.96 2.69 -7.56
CA ARG A 61 18.25 3.92 -7.91
C ARG A 61 17.12 4.20 -6.93
N PHE A 62 16.25 3.22 -6.64
CA PHE A 62 15.13 3.42 -5.72
C PHE A 62 15.59 3.71 -4.29
N PHE A 63 16.60 3.00 -3.78
CA PHE A 63 17.16 3.31 -2.46
C PHE A 63 17.74 4.74 -2.39
N ARG A 64 18.46 5.17 -3.43
CA ARG A 64 18.98 6.55 -3.52
C ARG A 64 17.88 7.58 -3.65
N MET A 65 16.83 7.29 -4.41
CA MET A 65 15.66 8.16 -4.57
C MET A 65 14.94 8.36 -3.24
N TYR A 66 14.62 7.27 -2.53
CA TYR A 66 13.97 7.33 -1.23
C TYR A 66 14.82 8.08 -0.19
N TRP A 67 16.13 7.85 -0.19
CA TRP A 67 17.06 8.58 0.67
C TRP A 67 17.14 10.09 0.34
N ARG A 68 17.13 10.44 -0.95
CA ARG A 68 17.24 11.84 -1.42
C ARG A 68 15.92 12.59 -1.47
N THR A 69 14.80 11.92 -1.22
CA THR A 69 13.47 12.54 -1.09
C THR A 69 13.06 12.58 0.39
N PRO A 70 13.69 13.43 1.22
CA PRO A 70 13.41 13.52 2.64
C PRO A 70 11.98 13.98 2.92
N SER A 71 11.36 14.74 2.01
CA SER A 71 9.96 15.18 2.15
C SER A 71 9.00 14.00 2.31
N TYR A 72 9.25 12.87 1.67
CA TYR A 72 8.42 11.67 1.79
C TYR A 72 8.64 10.97 3.14
N ASN A 73 9.89 10.58 3.42
CA ASN A 73 10.21 9.76 4.58
C ASN A 73 10.17 10.55 5.91
N ASN A 74 10.66 11.79 5.93
CA ASN A 74 10.64 12.63 7.13
C ASN A 74 9.22 13.04 7.51
N THR A 75 8.36 13.35 6.54
CA THR A 75 6.97 13.72 6.83
C THR A 75 6.23 12.55 7.47
N ARG A 76 6.38 11.33 6.94
CA ARG A 76 5.83 10.12 7.56
C ARG A 76 6.37 9.91 8.97
N MET A 77 7.68 10.05 9.16
CA MET A 77 8.31 9.90 10.48
C MET A 77 7.79 10.92 11.49
N MET A 78 7.71 12.20 11.12
CA MET A 78 7.22 13.27 12.00
C MET A 78 5.75 13.08 12.37
N ILE A 79 4.91 12.75 11.39
CA ILE A 79 3.48 12.50 11.64
C ILE A 79 3.31 11.26 12.52
N SER A 80 4.07 10.18 12.29
CA SER A 80 4.04 9.00 13.15
C SER A 80 4.43 9.32 14.59
N ILE A 81 5.52 10.07 14.82
CA ILE A 81 5.91 10.49 16.18
C ILE A 81 4.81 11.35 16.82
N PHE A 82 4.28 12.33 16.09
CA PHE A 82 3.21 13.19 16.57
C PHE A 82 1.96 12.38 16.95
N LEU A 83 1.56 11.42 16.10
CA LEU A 83 0.43 10.53 16.35
C LEU A 83 0.68 9.63 17.56
N ALA A 84 1.90 9.09 17.72
CA ALA A 84 2.25 8.28 18.88
C ALA A 84 2.11 9.07 20.19
N VAL A 85 2.59 10.31 20.20
CA VAL A 85 2.47 11.21 21.36
C VAL A 85 1.02 11.62 21.60
N LEU A 86 0.28 11.98 20.55
CA LEU A 86 -1.12 12.39 20.66
C LEU A 86 -1.98 11.26 21.25
N VAL A 87 -1.88 10.06 20.72
CA VAL A 87 -2.64 8.91 21.23
C VAL A 87 -2.14 8.51 22.62
N GLY A 88 -0.82 8.57 22.86
CA GLY A 88 -0.22 8.37 24.18
C GLY A 88 -0.76 9.32 25.26
N LEU A 89 -0.96 10.59 24.93
CA LEU A 89 -1.54 11.58 25.84
C LEU A 89 -3.02 11.33 26.13
N VAL A 90 -3.80 11.00 25.09
CA VAL A 90 -5.25 10.77 25.22
C VAL A 90 -5.55 9.53 26.07
N PHE A 91 -4.79 8.45 25.90
CA PHE A 91 -5.02 7.18 26.60
C PHE A 91 -4.05 6.94 27.76
N ARG A 92 -3.45 8.01 28.29
CA ARG A 92 -2.54 7.92 29.43
C ARG A 92 -3.29 7.43 30.67
N ASN A 93 -2.73 6.44 31.37
CA ASN A 93 -3.27 5.86 32.61
C ASN A 93 -4.68 5.26 32.48
N MET A 94 -5.05 4.76 31.30
CA MET A 94 -6.31 4.04 31.12
C MET A 94 -6.28 2.70 31.85
N ASN A 95 -7.36 2.38 32.58
CA ASN A 95 -7.49 1.08 33.24
C ASN A 95 -8.15 0.05 32.30
N TYR A 96 -7.32 -0.80 31.69
CA TYR A 96 -7.72 -1.86 30.77
C TYR A 96 -8.36 -3.09 31.44
N THR A 97 -8.68 -3.05 32.74
CA THR A 97 -9.53 -4.08 33.39
C THR A 97 -11.01 -3.70 33.39
N THR A 98 -11.36 -2.46 33.02
CA THR A 98 -12.76 -1.99 32.98
C THR A 98 -13.36 -2.14 31.58
N PHE A 99 -14.68 -2.35 31.49
CA PHE A 99 -15.40 -2.41 30.22
C PHE A 99 -15.14 -1.20 29.31
N ALA A 100 -15.19 0.01 29.87
CA ALA A 100 -14.91 1.24 29.15
C ALA A 100 -13.44 1.33 28.72
N GLY A 101 -12.51 0.87 29.57
CA GLY A 101 -11.08 0.87 29.27
C GLY A 101 -10.70 -0.08 28.15
N VAL A 102 -11.23 -1.31 28.15
CA VAL A 102 -10.99 -2.29 27.07
C VAL A 102 -11.61 -1.81 25.76
N THR A 103 -12.87 -1.38 25.78
CA THR A 103 -13.55 -0.87 24.58
C THR A 103 -12.81 0.34 23.98
N GLY A 104 -12.39 1.28 24.84
CA GLY A 104 -11.53 2.40 24.44
C GLY A 104 -10.16 1.96 23.93
N GLY A 105 -9.55 0.94 24.53
CA GLY A 105 -8.28 0.36 24.12
C GLY A 105 -8.33 -0.31 22.75
N VAL A 106 -9.38 -1.08 22.44
CA VAL A 106 -9.59 -1.63 21.10
C VAL A 106 -9.80 -0.49 20.08
N GLY A 107 -10.55 0.54 20.46
CA GLY A 107 -10.71 1.75 19.64
C GLY A 107 -9.42 2.51 19.39
N MET A 108 -8.52 2.54 20.37
CA MET A 108 -7.20 3.13 20.23
C MET A 108 -6.34 2.38 19.22
N ILE A 109 -6.32 1.04 19.27
CA ILE A 109 -5.60 0.20 18.30
C ILE A 109 -6.19 0.42 16.90
N PHE A 110 -7.52 0.44 16.77
CA PHE A 110 -8.20 0.73 15.51
C PHE A 110 -7.81 2.09 14.95
N LEU A 111 -7.94 3.17 15.73
CA LEU A 111 -7.65 4.54 15.26
C LEU A 111 -6.17 4.70 14.90
N SER A 112 -5.26 4.28 15.78
CA SER A 112 -3.82 4.44 15.58
C SER A 112 -3.31 3.66 14.36
N SER A 113 -3.77 2.42 14.16
CA SER A 113 -3.42 1.60 13.00
C SER A 113 -4.00 2.16 11.70
N LEU A 114 -5.26 2.63 11.73
CA LEU A 114 -5.93 3.27 10.60
C LEU A 114 -5.20 4.54 10.16
N PHE A 115 -4.85 5.43 11.09
CA PHE A 115 -4.14 6.67 10.75
C PHE A 115 -2.77 6.39 10.13
N ASN A 116 -1.98 5.48 10.73
CA ASN A 116 -0.68 5.10 10.17
C ASN A 116 -0.81 4.50 8.75
N GLY A 117 -1.84 3.68 8.53
CA GLY A 117 -2.17 3.11 7.22
C GLY A 117 -2.54 4.19 6.19
N LEU A 118 -3.47 5.08 6.54
CA LEU A 118 -3.95 6.15 5.65
C LEU A 118 -2.89 7.17 5.27
N ILE A 119 -2.06 7.59 6.23
CA ILE A 119 -0.98 8.55 5.98
C ILE A 119 0.04 7.92 5.01
N SER A 120 0.37 6.66 5.22
CA SER A 120 1.30 5.94 4.35
C SER A 120 0.70 5.65 2.96
N PHE A 121 -0.59 5.35 2.89
CA PHE A 121 -1.34 5.21 1.64
C PHE A 121 -1.34 6.52 0.81
N ASN A 122 -1.71 7.64 1.42
CA ASN A 122 -1.82 8.91 0.69
C ASN A 122 -0.46 9.48 0.29
N SER A 123 0.57 9.30 1.12
CA SER A 123 1.90 9.83 0.83
C SER A 123 2.60 9.15 -0.35
N VAL A 124 2.31 7.87 -0.63
CA VAL A 124 3.02 7.14 -1.70
C VAL A 124 2.46 7.42 -3.09
N ILE A 125 1.19 7.83 -3.20
CA ILE A 125 0.53 8.12 -4.48
C ILE A 125 1.27 9.20 -5.28
N PRO A 126 1.56 10.40 -4.72
CA PRO A 126 2.27 11.44 -5.47
C PRO A 126 3.70 10.99 -5.85
N LEU A 127 4.41 10.31 -4.95
CA LEU A 127 5.76 9.79 -5.22
C LEU A 127 5.76 8.82 -6.42
N ALA A 128 4.79 7.90 -6.46
CA ALA A 128 4.62 6.96 -7.57
C ALA A 128 4.14 7.65 -8.86
N GLY A 129 3.36 8.73 -8.73
CA GLY A 129 2.90 9.57 -9.84
C GLY A 129 4.03 10.31 -10.54
N GLU A 130 4.95 10.92 -9.79
CA GLU A 130 6.11 11.66 -10.33
C GLU A 130 7.04 10.75 -11.15
N GLU A 131 7.27 9.52 -10.69
CA GLU A 131 8.14 8.56 -11.36
C GLU A 131 7.56 7.99 -12.68
N ARG A 132 6.24 8.11 -12.87
CA ARG A 132 5.53 7.47 -13.99
C ARG A 132 6.02 7.96 -15.35
N ALA A 133 6.26 9.25 -15.51
CA ALA A 133 6.71 9.83 -16.78
C ALA A 133 8.11 9.30 -17.18
N SER A 134 9.02 9.22 -16.20
CA SER A 134 10.36 8.65 -16.41
C SER A 134 10.26 7.17 -16.79
N PHE A 135 9.44 6.40 -16.07
CA PHE A 135 9.20 4.98 -16.36
C PHE A 135 8.68 4.76 -17.79
N TYR A 136 7.69 5.54 -18.26
CA TYR A 136 7.16 5.39 -19.61
C TYR A 136 8.21 5.66 -20.69
N ARG A 137 9.03 6.70 -20.51
CA ARG A 137 10.14 7.01 -21.42
C ARG A 137 11.17 5.88 -21.47
N GLU A 138 11.59 5.39 -20.30
CA GLU A 138 12.59 4.31 -20.18
C GLU A 138 12.06 2.96 -20.71
N ARG A 139 10.75 2.74 -20.59
CA ARG A 139 10.06 1.58 -21.17
C ARG A 139 9.96 1.68 -22.68
N ALA A 140 9.69 2.86 -23.24
CA ALA A 140 9.63 3.08 -24.68
C ALA A 140 11.01 2.82 -25.33
N SER A 141 12.09 3.25 -24.70
CA SER A 141 13.47 2.98 -25.14
C SER A 141 13.98 1.56 -24.81
N GLN A 142 13.16 0.70 -24.21
CA GLN A 142 13.55 -0.65 -23.76
C GLN A 142 14.80 -0.69 -22.87
N THR A 143 15.04 0.34 -22.07
CA THR A 143 16.25 0.46 -21.22
C THR A 143 16.35 -0.70 -20.21
N TYR A 144 15.23 -1.10 -19.63
CA TYR A 144 15.15 -2.21 -18.67
C TYR A 144 13.78 -2.93 -18.73
N ASN A 145 13.69 -4.08 -18.06
CA ASN A 145 12.42 -4.80 -17.86
C ASN A 145 11.59 -4.16 -16.74
N ALA A 146 10.30 -3.92 -16.98
CA ALA A 146 9.37 -3.39 -15.98
C ALA A 146 9.34 -4.22 -14.67
N LEU A 147 9.62 -5.53 -14.77
CA LEU A 147 9.77 -6.39 -13.59
C LEU A 147 10.85 -5.90 -12.63
N TRP A 148 12.02 -5.47 -13.14
CA TRP A 148 13.11 -5.00 -12.29
C TRP A 148 12.84 -3.63 -11.67
N TYR A 149 12.08 -2.78 -12.36
CA TYR A 149 11.58 -1.52 -11.80
C TYR A 149 10.64 -1.80 -10.62
N PHE A 150 9.70 -2.72 -10.82
CA PHE A 150 8.75 -3.15 -9.80
C PHE A 150 9.45 -3.79 -8.59
N VAL A 151 10.44 -4.66 -8.80
CA VAL A 151 11.19 -5.28 -7.70
C VAL A 151 11.97 -4.21 -6.93
N GLY A 152 12.64 -3.29 -7.62
CA GLY A 152 13.38 -2.20 -6.99
C GLY A 152 12.49 -1.31 -6.11
N SER A 153 11.29 -0.93 -6.59
CA SER A 153 10.34 -0.15 -5.80
C SER A 153 9.76 -0.93 -4.61
N THR A 154 9.54 -2.25 -4.78
CA THR A 154 9.07 -3.12 -3.69
C THR A 154 10.08 -3.14 -2.54
N LEU A 155 11.35 -3.44 -2.87
CA LEU A 155 12.41 -3.64 -1.88
C LEU A 155 12.81 -2.36 -1.17
N ALA A 156 12.78 -1.22 -1.87
CA ALA A 156 13.09 0.06 -1.26
C ALA A 156 12.07 0.44 -0.18
N GLU A 157 10.79 0.11 -0.34
CA GLU A 157 9.73 0.52 0.59
C GLU A 157 9.82 -0.18 1.97
N ILE A 158 10.17 -1.46 1.99
CA ILE A 158 10.18 -2.31 3.20
C ILE A 158 10.97 -1.67 4.36
N PRO A 159 12.26 -1.31 4.22
CA PRO A 159 13.03 -0.80 5.35
C PRO A 159 12.50 0.52 5.91
N TYR A 160 11.99 1.42 5.06
CA TYR A 160 11.44 2.71 5.53
C TYR A 160 10.10 2.54 6.26
N VAL A 161 9.23 1.65 5.77
CA VAL A 161 7.97 1.33 6.46
C VAL A 161 8.25 0.70 7.83
N PHE A 162 9.13 -0.31 7.89
CA PHE A 162 9.47 -0.96 9.15
C PHE A 162 10.14 0.00 10.13
N PHE A 163 11.06 0.85 9.66
CA PHE A 163 11.71 1.82 10.52
C PHE A 163 10.71 2.83 11.13
N THR A 164 9.85 3.42 10.30
CA THR A 164 8.87 4.43 10.76
C THR A 164 7.82 3.86 11.71
N THR A 165 7.35 2.64 11.44
CA THR A 165 6.34 1.96 12.28
C THR A 165 6.93 1.40 13.57
N ILE A 166 8.15 0.85 13.56
CA ILE A 166 8.83 0.44 14.79
C ILE A 166 9.09 1.66 15.68
N LEU A 167 9.53 2.78 15.09
CA LEU A 167 9.72 4.03 15.83
C LEU A 167 8.40 4.52 16.46
N PHE A 168 7.30 4.46 15.71
CA PHE A 168 5.95 4.72 16.25
C PHE A 168 5.66 3.81 17.44
N THR A 169 5.82 2.50 17.29
CA THR A 169 5.46 1.50 18.30
C THR A 169 6.29 1.64 19.58
N ILE A 170 7.59 1.89 19.48
CA ILE A 170 8.48 2.05 20.65
C ILE A 170 8.03 3.23 21.52
N ILE A 171 7.52 4.30 20.92
CA ILE A 171 6.98 5.46 21.65
C ILE A 171 5.56 5.17 22.13
N TYR A 172 4.69 4.73 21.22
CA TYR A 172 3.26 4.54 21.45
C TYR A 172 2.97 3.48 22.52
N TYR A 173 3.53 2.28 22.38
CA TYR A 173 3.18 1.10 23.17
C TYR A 173 3.33 1.32 24.69
N PRO A 174 4.50 1.73 25.21
CA PRO A 174 4.63 2.03 26.64
C PRO A 174 3.86 3.28 27.08
N PHE A 175 3.70 4.28 26.20
CA PHE A 175 3.06 5.54 26.57
C PHE A 175 1.55 5.38 26.82
N VAL A 176 0.89 4.50 26.06
CA VAL A 176 -0.52 4.15 26.31
C VAL A 176 -0.69 3.15 27.46
N GLY A 177 0.38 2.73 28.12
CA GLY A 177 0.34 1.82 29.26
C GLY A 177 0.30 0.34 28.89
N LEU A 178 0.63 -0.04 27.65
CA LEU A 178 0.82 -1.43 27.27
C LEU A 178 2.26 -1.83 27.64
N ASN A 179 2.41 -2.75 28.59
CA ASN A 179 3.72 -3.07 29.19
C ASN A 179 3.97 -4.57 29.38
N GLU A 180 3.41 -5.44 28.53
CA GLU A 180 3.55 -6.89 28.67
C GLU A 180 5.03 -7.35 28.58
N SER A 181 5.70 -7.07 27.46
CA SER A 181 7.12 -7.39 27.27
C SER A 181 7.71 -6.64 26.08
N ILE A 182 9.05 -6.60 25.99
CA ILE A 182 9.74 -6.08 24.80
C ILE A 182 9.39 -6.91 23.56
N GLY A 183 9.24 -8.23 23.73
CA GLY A 183 8.83 -9.13 22.65
C GLY A 183 7.44 -8.80 22.10
N ALA A 184 6.47 -8.56 22.98
CA ALA A 184 5.12 -8.15 22.60
C ALA A 184 5.10 -6.79 21.88
N CYS A 185 5.90 -5.82 22.36
CA CYS A 185 6.06 -4.52 21.70
C CYS A 185 6.64 -4.66 20.28
N LEU A 186 7.71 -5.44 20.10
CA LEU A 186 8.29 -5.68 18.78
C LEU A 186 7.36 -6.48 17.87
N PHE A 187 6.63 -7.45 18.40
CA PHE A 187 5.64 -8.23 17.65
C PHE A 187 4.46 -7.36 17.20
N TYR A 188 3.97 -6.48 18.07
CA TYR A 188 2.98 -5.45 17.71
C TYR A 188 3.51 -4.57 16.58
N GLY A 189 4.74 -4.07 16.71
CA GLY A 189 5.38 -3.23 15.71
C GLY A 189 5.57 -3.94 14.37
N PHE A 190 5.93 -5.22 14.38
CA PHE A 190 6.02 -6.06 13.18
C PHE A 190 4.67 -6.18 12.47
N ASN A 191 3.61 -6.52 13.20
CA ASN A 191 2.27 -6.66 12.61
C ASN A 191 1.72 -5.32 12.09
N LEU A 192 1.97 -4.23 12.81
CA LEU A 192 1.65 -2.88 12.35
C LEU A 192 2.44 -2.53 11.08
N SER A 193 3.72 -2.91 11.00
CA SER A 193 4.55 -2.73 9.80
C SER A 193 3.94 -3.42 8.59
N LEU A 194 3.46 -4.66 8.74
CA LEU A 194 2.79 -5.41 7.66
C LEU A 194 1.50 -4.71 7.21
N MET A 195 0.68 -4.24 8.16
CA MET A 195 -0.53 -3.49 7.85
C MET A 195 -0.24 -2.21 7.07
N VAL A 196 0.75 -1.44 7.51
CA VAL A 196 1.16 -0.19 6.85
C VAL A 196 1.75 -0.49 5.48
N LEU A 197 2.57 -1.53 5.34
CA LEU A 197 3.15 -1.96 4.07
C LEU A 197 2.07 -2.36 3.06
N MET A 198 1.04 -3.09 3.52
CA MET A 198 -0.14 -3.43 2.72
C MET A 198 -0.85 -2.18 2.19
N ASN A 199 -1.06 -1.18 3.04
CA ASN A 199 -1.67 0.10 2.65
C ASN A 199 -0.80 0.87 1.66
N VAL A 200 0.52 0.91 1.86
CA VAL A 200 1.44 1.54 0.90
C VAL A 200 1.36 0.88 -0.47
N TYR A 201 1.37 -0.46 -0.53
CA TYR A 201 1.29 -1.14 -1.82
C TYR A 201 -0.08 -1.01 -2.48
N MET A 202 -1.15 -0.90 -1.70
CA MET A 202 -2.46 -0.52 -2.24
C MET A 202 -2.41 0.91 -2.83
N GLY A 203 -1.73 1.85 -2.18
CA GLY A 203 -1.52 3.21 -2.71
C GLY A 203 -0.73 3.22 -4.02
N GLN A 204 0.36 2.43 -4.10
CA GLN A 204 1.12 2.25 -5.34
C GLN A 204 0.28 1.61 -6.45
N LEU A 205 -0.55 0.61 -6.13
CA LEU A 205 -1.49 0.03 -7.08
C LEU A 205 -2.45 1.09 -7.65
N MET A 206 -3.06 1.91 -6.80
CA MET A 206 -3.93 3.00 -7.24
C MET A 206 -3.18 4.00 -8.13
N ALA A 207 -1.95 4.35 -7.74
CA ALA A 207 -1.09 5.23 -8.52
C ALA A 207 -0.60 4.60 -9.85
N TYR A 208 -0.66 3.28 -10.04
CA TYR A 208 -0.33 2.65 -11.32
C TYR A 208 -1.56 2.41 -12.19
N ALA A 209 -2.73 2.23 -11.58
CA ALA A 209 -3.97 1.92 -12.28
C ALA A 209 -4.75 3.16 -12.75
N MET A 210 -4.62 4.30 -12.05
CA MET A 210 -5.43 5.50 -12.30
C MET A 210 -4.67 6.55 -13.13
N PRO A 211 -5.37 7.31 -13.99
CA PRO A 211 -4.74 8.24 -14.92
C PRO A 211 -4.08 9.45 -14.25
N SER A 212 -4.58 9.90 -13.11
CA SER A 212 -4.01 11.03 -12.36
C SER A 212 -3.87 10.72 -10.87
N VAL A 213 -3.05 11.51 -10.18
CA VAL A 213 -2.82 11.40 -8.72
C VAL A 213 -4.12 11.69 -7.96
N GLU A 214 -4.91 12.65 -8.43
CA GLU A 214 -6.19 13.04 -7.83
C GLU A 214 -7.22 11.89 -7.93
N VAL A 215 -7.34 11.28 -9.11
CA VAL A 215 -8.24 10.14 -9.31
C VAL A 215 -7.78 8.93 -8.48
N ALA A 216 -6.47 8.66 -8.42
CA ALA A 216 -5.90 7.62 -7.57
C ALA A 216 -6.24 7.84 -6.08
N ALA A 217 -6.12 9.07 -5.60
CA ALA A 217 -6.46 9.43 -4.22
C ALA A 217 -7.95 9.28 -3.93
N LEU A 218 -8.84 9.77 -4.81
CA LEU A 218 -10.29 9.68 -4.63
C LEU A 218 -10.80 8.23 -4.63
N VAL A 219 -10.40 7.44 -5.63
CA VAL A 219 -10.78 6.01 -5.72
C VAL A 219 -10.17 5.23 -4.56
N GLY A 220 -8.92 5.54 -4.21
CA GLY A 220 -8.23 5.00 -3.05
C GLY A 220 -8.96 5.24 -1.73
N PHE A 221 -9.44 6.47 -1.52
CA PHE A 221 -10.22 6.85 -0.35
C PHE A 221 -11.57 6.12 -0.29
N MET A 222 -12.23 5.93 -1.43
CA MET A 222 -13.47 5.16 -1.51
C MET A 222 -13.27 3.70 -1.07
N PHE A 223 -12.24 3.02 -1.58
CA PHE A 223 -11.94 1.64 -1.17
C PHE A 223 -11.54 1.55 0.31
N ASN A 224 -10.69 2.47 0.79
CA ASN A 224 -10.30 2.51 2.20
C ASN A 224 -11.52 2.72 3.11
N SER A 225 -12.46 3.59 2.73
CA SER A 225 -13.68 3.84 3.50
C SER A 225 -14.53 2.57 3.67
N ILE A 226 -14.65 1.76 2.61
CA ILE A 226 -15.33 0.46 2.68
C ILE A 226 -14.57 -0.49 3.60
N PHE A 227 -13.24 -0.62 3.42
CA PHE A 227 -12.43 -1.48 4.28
C PHE A 227 -12.46 -1.05 5.75
N PHE A 228 -12.60 0.24 6.04
CA PHE A 228 -12.67 0.73 7.41
C PHE A 228 -13.97 0.40 8.09
N LEU A 229 -15.08 0.51 7.37
CA LEU A 229 -16.39 0.13 7.88
C LEU A 229 -16.45 -1.38 8.21
N PHE A 230 -15.81 -2.20 7.39
CA PHE A 230 -15.87 -3.66 7.50
C PHE A 230 -14.64 -4.31 8.15
N MET A 231 -13.80 -3.57 8.88
CA MET A 231 -12.68 -4.19 9.62
C MET A 231 -13.07 -4.76 11.00
N GLY A 232 -14.32 -4.56 11.44
CA GLY A 232 -14.91 -5.24 12.61
C GLY A 232 -14.78 -4.52 13.95
N TYR A 233 -14.51 -3.21 13.96
CA TYR A 233 -14.53 -2.38 15.17
C TYR A 233 -15.83 -1.58 15.32
N ASN A 234 -16.22 -0.81 14.30
CA ASN A 234 -17.44 0.00 14.31
C ASN A 234 -18.14 -0.06 12.92
N PRO A 235 -19.17 -0.92 12.74
CA PRO A 235 -19.79 -1.80 13.73
C PRO A 235 -18.88 -2.94 14.19
N THR A 236 -19.17 -3.50 15.37
CA THR A 236 -18.44 -4.66 15.89
C THR A 236 -18.69 -5.90 15.03
N ALA A 237 -17.75 -6.83 15.01
CA ALA A 237 -17.86 -8.01 14.15
C ALA A 237 -19.08 -8.91 14.48
N SER A 238 -19.51 -8.94 15.75
CA SER A 238 -20.70 -9.69 16.18
C SER A 238 -22.00 -9.07 15.69
N GLU A 239 -22.06 -7.75 15.55
CA GLU A 239 -23.26 -7.00 15.16
C GLU A 239 -23.44 -6.90 13.64
N LEU A 240 -22.47 -7.36 12.85
CA LEU A 240 -22.56 -7.34 11.40
C LEU A 240 -23.69 -8.26 10.89
N PRO A 241 -24.66 -7.72 10.13
CA PRO A 241 -25.74 -8.54 9.57
C PRO A 241 -25.19 -9.64 8.65
N GLN A 242 -25.82 -10.82 8.66
CA GLN A 242 -25.34 -12.00 7.94
C GLN A 242 -25.09 -11.73 6.44
N GLY A 243 -25.94 -10.92 5.80
CA GLY A 243 -25.80 -10.57 4.38
C GLY A 243 -24.53 -9.78 4.02
N TYR A 244 -23.93 -9.04 4.97
CA TYR A 244 -22.72 -8.25 4.76
C TYR A 244 -21.45 -8.90 5.32
N ARG A 245 -21.55 -10.09 5.92
CA ARG A 245 -20.42 -10.76 6.57
C ARG A 245 -19.31 -11.19 5.61
N TRP A 246 -19.63 -11.33 4.32
CA TRP A 246 -18.62 -11.56 3.29
C TRP A 246 -17.68 -10.35 3.11
N LEU A 247 -18.18 -9.10 3.24
CA LEU A 247 -17.35 -7.89 3.17
C LEU A 247 -16.33 -7.86 4.29
N TYR A 248 -16.74 -8.24 5.50
CA TYR A 248 -15.84 -8.41 6.63
C TYR A 248 -14.76 -9.45 6.34
N THR A 249 -15.11 -10.55 5.67
CA THR A 249 -14.13 -11.63 5.35
C THR A 249 -13.12 -11.21 4.28
N ILE A 250 -13.53 -10.45 3.26
CA ILE A 250 -12.61 -10.05 2.18
C ILE A 250 -11.77 -8.81 2.53
N THR A 251 -12.13 -8.07 3.58
CA THR A 251 -11.47 -6.82 3.97
C THR A 251 -10.05 -7.09 4.48
N PRO A 252 -8.98 -6.71 3.75
CA PRO A 252 -7.63 -7.09 4.14
C PRO A 252 -7.14 -6.47 5.47
N PRO A 253 -7.42 -5.19 5.77
CA PRO A 253 -7.03 -4.57 7.05
C PRO A 253 -7.57 -5.27 8.30
N LYS A 254 -8.69 -6.01 8.20
CA LYS A 254 -9.28 -6.77 9.31
C LYS A 254 -8.28 -7.71 9.95
N TYR A 255 -7.54 -8.47 9.14
CA TYR A 255 -6.64 -9.53 9.64
C TYR A 255 -5.50 -8.93 10.46
N ALA A 256 -4.94 -7.81 10.00
CA ALA A 256 -3.93 -7.08 10.74
C ALA A 256 -4.49 -6.49 12.04
N LEU A 257 -5.67 -5.87 12.00
CA LEU A 257 -6.33 -5.34 13.20
C LEU A 257 -6.60 -6.45 14.22
N ALA A 258 -7.09 -7.61 13.76
CA ALA A 258 -7.37 -8.75 14.61
C ALA A 258 -6.14 -9.21 15.39
N ILE A 259 -4.96 -9.27 14.75
CA ILE A 259 -3.71 -9.62 15.43
C ILE A 259 -3.31 -8.56 16.45
N LEU A 260 -3.34 -7.28 16.07
CA LEU A 260 -2.94 -6.18 16.96
C LEU A 260 -3.80 -6.15 18.22
N THR A 261 -5.12 -6.31 18.06
CA THR A 261 -6.06 -6.38 19.17
C THR A 261 -5.92 -7.67 19.98
N ALA A 262 -5.79 -8.82 19.32
CA ALA A 262 -5.74 -10.11 20.00
C ALA A 262 -4.44 -10.29 20.80
N GLU A 263 -3.28 -9.88 20.28
CA GLU A 263 -2.02 -9.88 21.04
C GLU A 263 -2.15 -9.01 22.29
N THR A 264 -2.80 -7.85 22.20
CA THR A 264 -2.87 -6.87 23.29
C THR A 264 -3.90 -7.24 24.35
N PHE A 265 -5.09 -7.71 23.94
CA PHE A 265 -6.25 -7.87 24.84
C PHE A 265 -6.79 -9.31 24.91
N ALA A 266 -6.52 -10.18 23.95
CA ALA A 266 -7.04 -11.56 23.95
C ALA A 266 -6.00 -12.62 24.38
N LYS A 267 -4.71 -12.25 24.44
CA LYS A 267 -3.64 -13.15 24.88
C LYS A 267 -3.77 -13.46 26.37
N CYS A 268 -3.77 -14.75 26.70
CA CYS A 268 -3.78 -15.26 28.07
C CYS A 268 -3.05 -16.60 28.10
N THR A 269 -1.75 -16.58 28.41
CA THR A 269 -0.87 -17.77 28.41
C THR A 269 -0.27 -18.04 29.79
N ASP A 270 0.15 -17.00 30.50
CA ASP A 270 0.86 -17.10 31.78
C ASP A 270 0.05 -16.53 32.97
N GLY A 271 -1.20 -16.12 32.75
CA GLY A 271 -2.09 -15.59 33.80
C GLY A 271 -1.86 -14.11 34.15
N THR A 272 -0.75 -13.51 33.69
CA THR A 272 -0.36 -12.11 33.96
C THR A 272 -0.78 -11.13 32.86
N GLN A 273 -1.20 -11.64 31.70
CA GLN A 273 -1.61 -10.81 30.56
C GLN A 273 -3.01 -10.21 30.76
N LEU A 274 -3.26 -9.06 30.12
CA LEU A 274 -4.54 -8.34 30.16
C LEU A 274 -5.74 -9.24 29.85
N GLY A 275 -5.59 -10.18 28.90
CA GLY A 275 -6.65 -11.11 28.52
C GLY A 275 -7.16 -12.02 29.65
N CYS A 276 -6.33 -12.28 30.66
CA CYS A 276 -6.67 -13.15 31.79
C CYS A 276 -7.46 -12.42 32.90
N HIS A 277 -7.42 -11.09 32.93
CA HIS A 277 -8.09 -10.32 33.97
C HIS A 277 -9.62 -10.37 33.81
N VAL A 278 -10.32 -10.38 34.95
CA VAL A 278 -11.78 -10.28 34.98
C VAL A 278 -12.18 -8.84 34.65
N LEU A 279 -13.12 -8.71 33.72
CA LEU A 279 -13.60 -7.43 33.25
C LEU A 279 -14.56 -6.81 34.28
N GLU A 280 -14.27 -5.59 34.70
CA GLU A 280 -15.07 -4.82 35.65
C GLU A 280 -16.09 -3.93 34.93
N ASN A 281 -17.21 -3.64 35.61
CA ASN A 281 -18.26 -2.72 35.12
C ASN A 281 -18.88 -3.12 33.77
N VAL A 282 -19.04 -4.42 33.53
CA VAL A 282 -19.69 -4.95 32.32
C VAL A 282 -21.19 -4.69 32.37
N PRO A 283 -21.80 -4.15 31.30
CA PRO A 283 -23.25 -4.02 31.21
C PRO A 283 -23.96 -5.38 31.38
N PRO A 284 -25.10 -5.43 32.10
CA PRO A 284 -25.81 -6.68 32.35
C PRO A 284 -26.34 -7.35 31.08
N THR A 285 -26.57 -6.59 30.00
CA THR A 285 -26.97 -7.11 28.69
C THR A 285 -25.92 -8.08 28.11
N ILE A 286 -24.65 -7.68 28.17
CA ILE A 286 -23.52 -8.47 27.65
C ILE A 286 -23.29 -9.73 28.50
N LEU A 287 -23.48 -9.63 29.82
CA LEU A 287 -23.42 -10.78 30.74
C LEU A 287 -24.53 -11.80 30.46
N GLN A 288 -25.75 -11.32 30.15
CA GLN A 288 -26.89 -12.15 29.79
C GLN A 288 -26.69 -12.85 28.44
N GLU A 289 -26.19 -12.13 27.44
CA GLU A 289 -25.87 -12.70 26.11
C GLU A 289 -24.84 -13.83 26.19
N MET A 290 -23.83 -13.69 27.05
CA MET A 290 -22.81 -14.72 27.26
C MET A 290 -23.20 -15.79 28.30
N ASN A 291 -24.36 -15.65 28.95
CA ASN A 291 -24.85 -16.52 30.03
C ASN A 291 -23.79 -16.77 31.13
N LYS A 292 -23.10 -15.70 31.57
CA LYS A 292 -22.01 -15.76 32.56
C LYS A 292 -22.14 -14.66 33.61
N THR A 293 -21.71 -14.96 34.84
CA THR A 293 -21.69 -14.02 35.97
C THR A 293 -20.49 -13.09 35.95
N SER A 294 -19.39 -13.51 35.33
CA SER A 294 -18.18 -12.71 35.11
C SER A 294 -17.53 -13.12 33.80
N VAL A 295 -16.89 -12.16 33.13
CA VAL A 295 -16.28 -12.34 31.80
C VAL A 295 -14.86 -11.80 31.87
N THR A 296 -13.92 -12.48 31.23
CA THR A 296 -12.54 -11.98 31.13
C THR A 296 -12.39 -11.04 29.94
N VAL A 297 -11.33 -10.23 29.93
CA VAL A 297 -11.02 -9.35 28.78
C VAL A 297 -10.93 -10.16 27.48
N LYS A 298 -10.27 -11.33 27.50
CA LYS A 298 -10.21 -12.26 26.36
C LYS A 298 -11.60 -12.62 25.84
N GLN A 299 -12.46 -13.11 26.73
CA GLN A 299 -13.80 -13.57 26.36
C GLN A 299 -14.66 -12.43 25.77
N TYR A 300 -14.54 -11.23 26.32
CA TYR A 300 -15.22 -10.05 25.78
C TYR A 300 -14.72 -9.71 24.36
N VAL A 301 -13.40 -9.66 24.15
CA VAL A 301 -12.83 -9.33 22.83
C VAL A 301 -13.19 -10.37 21.77
N GLU A 302 -13.11 -11.65 22.12
CA GLU A 302 -13.47 -12.76 21.23
C GLU A 302 -14.96 -12.77 20.89
N HIS A 303 -15.83 -12.45 21.85
CA HIS A 303 -17.27 -12.43 21.64
C HIS A 303 -17.72 -11.23 20.79
N THR A 304 -17.30 -10.03 21.17
CA THR A 304 -17.75 -8.77 20.54
C THR A 304 -17.02 -8.49 19.22
N TYR A 305 -15.70 -8.62 19.19
CA TYR A 305 -14.89 -8.25 18.02
C TYR A 305 -14.50 -9.44 17.14
N GLN A 306 -14.73 -10.68 17.58
CA GLN A 306 -14.32 -11.92 16.87
C GLN A 306 -12.83 -11.93 16.50
N MET A 307 -12.00 -11.40 17.42
CA MET A 307 -10.55 -11.32 17.26
C MET A 307 -9.89 -12.32 18.20
N TYR A 308 -9.51 -13.48 17.66
CA TYR A 308 -8.95 -14.61 18.40
C TYR A 308 -7.43 -14.58 18.39
N TYR A 309 -6.81 -14.89 19.53
CA TYR A 309 -5.36 -15.02 19.62
C TYR A 309 -4.85 -16.27 18.88
N ASP A 310 -5.62 -17.35 18.93
CA ASP A 310 -5.25 -18.63 18.32
C ASP A 310 -5.14 -18.55 16.79
N ASP A 311 -5.83 -17.59 16.17
CA ASP A 311 -5.79 -17.32 14.73
C ASP A 311 -4.62 -16.41 14.31
N ALA A 312 -3.73 -15.99 15.22
CA ALA A 312 -2.68 -15.02 14.93
C ALA A 312 -1.82 -15.42 13.72
N LEU A 313 -1.38 -16.69 13.64
CA LEU A 313 -0.57 -17.17 12.51
C LEU A 313 -1.35 -17.12 11.19
N LEU A 314 -2.61 -17.55 11.20
CA LEU A 314 -3.47 -17.51 10.02
C LEU A 314 -3.64 -16.07 9.53
N ASN A 315 -3.94 -15.14 10.44
CA ASN A 315 -4.13 -13.73 10.13
C ASN A 315 -2.84 -13.10 9.55
N ILE A 316 -1.65 -13.48 10.05
CA ILE A 316 -0.36 -13.01 9.50
C ILE A 316 -0.18 -13.52 8.08
N MET A 317 -0.44 -14.81 7.85
CA MET A 317 -0.32 -15.44 6.53
C MET A 317 -1.30 -14.82 5.53
N VAL A 318 -2.54 -14.53 5.94
CA VAL A 318 -3.53 -13.84 5.11
C VAL A 318 -3.07 -12.41 4.79
N THR A 319 -2.53 -11.68 5.77
CA THR A 319 -2.02 -10.32 5.56
C THR A 319 -0.85 -10.32 4.55
N LEU A 320 0.09 -11.26 4.68
CA LEU A 320 1.17 -11.45 3.70
C LEU A 320 0.62 -11.84 2.32
N GLY A 321 -0.40 -12.70 2.26
CA GLY A 321 -1.09 -13.04 1.02
C GLY A 321 -1.71 -11.81 0.34
N CYS A 322 -2.36 -10.93 1.10
CA CYS A 322 -2.92 -9.68 0.60
C CYS A 322 -1.84 -8.71 0.11
N ILE A 323 -0.71 -8.61 0.82
CA ILE A 323 0.47 -7.83 0.38
C ILE A 323 0.95 -8.33 -0.99
N VAL A 324 1.14 -9.64 -1.13
CA VAL A 324 1.57 -10.26 -2.40
C VAL A 324 0.53 -10.02 -3.50
N PHE A 325 -0.76 -10.15 -3.17
CA PHE A 325 -1.85 -9.91 -4.10
C PHE A 325 -1.84 -8.48 -4.65
N TYR A 326 -1.75 -7.46 -3.79
CA TYR A 326 -1.63 -6.06 -4.22
C TYR A 326 -0.38 -5.79 -5.05
N ARG A 327 0.75 -6.44 -4.71
CA ARG A 327 1.97 -6.39 -5.51
C ARG A 327 1.78 -7.00 -6.90
N ILE A 328 1.13 -8.17 -7.02
CA ILE A 328 0.83 -8.78 -8.33
C ILE A 328 -0.06 -7.87 -9.16
N LEU A 329 -1.14 -7.34 -8.58
CA LEU A 329 -2.02 -6.38 -9.28
C LEU A 329 -1.24 -5.13 -9.72
N GLY A 330 -0.35 -4.61 -8.87
CA GLY A 330 0.49 -3.45 -9.18
C GLY A 330 1.45 -3.72 -10.35
N LEU A 331 2.03 -4.93 -10.40
CA LEU A 331 2.87 -5.36 -11.53
C LEU A 331 2.07 -5.48 -12.83
N LEU A 332 0.86 -6.03 -12.77
CA LEU A 332 -0.05 -6.14 -13.92
C LEU A 332 -0.45 -4.74 -14.41
N ALA A 333 -0.80 -3.82 -13.50
CA ALA A 333 -1.08 -2.43 -13.83
C ALA A 333 0.11 -1.78 -14.54
N LEU A 334 1.32 -1.86 -13.98
CA LEU A 334 2.53 -1.33 -14.60
C LEU A 334 2.82 -1.94 -15.98
N ARG A 335 2.47 -3.22 -16.19
CA ARG A 335 2.74 -3.93 -17.45
C ARG A 335 1.71 -3.62 -18.54
N PHE A 336 0.43 -3.55 -18.20
CA PHE A 336 -0.64 -3.49 -19.19
C PHE A 336 -1.29 -2.11 -19.33
N ILE A 337 -1.24 -1.28 -18.29
CA ILE A 337 -1.83 0.05 -18.31
C ILE A 337 -0.79 1.06 -18.78
N ASN A 338 -1.15 1.89 -19.76
CA ASN A 338 -0.36 3.01 -20.23
C ASN A 338 -1.25 4.21 -20.50
N HIS A 339 -1.13 5.24 -19.66
CA HIS A 339 -1.92 6.46 -19.75
C HIS A 339 -1.41 7.50 -20.77
N GLN A 340 -0.35 7.20 -21.55
CA GLN A 340 0.08 8.05 -22.67
C GLN A 340 -0.71 7.78 -23.96
N LYS A 341 -1.33 6.60 -24.10
CA LYS A 341 -2.20 6.31 -25.23
C LYS A 341 -3.57 6.90 -24.91
N ARG A 342 -3.91 7.99 -25.58
CA ARG A 342 -5.21 8.67 -25.46
C ARG A 342 -6.31 7.83 -26.06
#